data_AF-A0A975KNZ9-F1
#
_entry.id   AF-A0A975KNZ9-F1
#
_cell.length_a   1.000
_cell.length_b   1.000
_cell.length_c   1.000
_cell.angle_alpha   90.00
_cell.angle_beta   90.00
_cell.angle_gamma   90.00
#
_symmetry.space_group_name_H-M   'P 1'
#
loop_
_entity.id
_entity.type
_entity.pdbx_description
1 polymer ?
#
loop_
_entity_poly.entity_id
_entity_poly.type
_entity_poly.pdbx_seq_one_letter_code
_entity_poly.pdbx_strand_id
1 'polypeptide(L)' 'MTSSVNKKIRCIRKKLNVNQSLIAEKLNITVQSYSMKERGARPITTAELETIAKQLKVPVAIFFEK' A
#
# COMPACT_ATOMS: atom_id res chain seq x y z
N MET A 1 13.80 -4.25 14.61
CA MET A 1 12.94 -3.07 14.34
C MET A 1 11.92 -3.48 13.28
N THR A 2 10.69 -3.74 13.70
CA THR A 2 9.61 -4.29 12.87
C THR A 2 9.38 -3.44 11.62
N SER A 3 9.55 -4.02 10.43
CA SER A 3 9.13 -3.36 9.18
C SER A 3 7.62 -3.21 9.20
N SER A 4 7.10 -1.98 9.29
CA SER A 4 5.66 -1.77 9.25
C SER A 4 5.09 -2.16 7.89
N VAL A 5 3.87 -2.71 7.89
CA VAL A 5 3.08 -3.07 6.69
C VAL A 5 3.11 -1.96 5.64
N ASN A 6 3.02 -0.70 6.06
CA ASN A 6 3.11 0.49 5.22
C ASN A 6 4.41 0.54 4.38
N LYS A 7 5.55 0.24 5.00
CA LYS A 7 6.85 0.21 4.31
C LYS A 7 6.93 -0.95 3.32
N LYS A 8 6.37 -2.12 3.66
CA LYS A 8 6.34 -3.30 2.78
C LYS A 8 5.50 -3.03 1.53
N ILE A 9 4.31 -2.44 1.69
CA ILE A 9 3.45 -1.99 0.58
C ILE A 9 4.22 -1.04 -0.34
N ARG A 10 4.85 -0.01 0.22
CA ARG A 10 5.63 0.96 -0.55
C ARG A 10 6.77 0.30 -1.34
N CYS A 11 7.48 -0.63 -0.71
CA CYS A 11 8.58 -1.36 -1.33
C CYS A 11 8.10 -2.18 -2.53
N ILE A 12 7.04 -2.98 -2.34
CA ILE A 12 6.47 -3.82 -3.40
C ILE A 12 5.93 -2.98 -4.54
N ARG A 13 5.15 -1.93 -4.24
CA ARG A 13 4.64 -1.01 -5.27
C ARG A 13 5.75 -0.43 -6.12
N LYS A 14 6.85 0.01 -5.50
CA LYS A 14 8.03 0.53 -6.24
C LYS A 14 8.70 -0.54 -7.08
N LYS A 15 8.89 -1.75 -6.56
CA LYS A 15 9.45 -2.87 -7.33
C LYS A 15 8.63 -3.22 -8.58
N LEU A 16 7.31 -3.04 -8.50
CA LEU A 16 6.38 -3.26 -9.61
C LEU A 16 6.22 -2.03 -10.53
N ASN A 17 6.96 -0.94 -10.30
CA ASN A 17 6.84 0.33 -11.04
C ASN A 17 5.41 0.90 -11.09
N VAL A 18 4.60 0.65 -10.05
CA VAL A 18 3.23 1.16 -9.96
C VAL A 18 3.23 2.56 -9.33
N ASN A 19 2.56 3.54 -9.95
CA ASN A 19 2.45 4.89 -9.41
C ASN A 19 1.49 4.93 -8.21
N GLN A 20 1.75 5.81 -7.24
CA GLN A 20 0.84 6.11 -6.13
C GLN A 20 -0.53 6.59 -6.61
N SER A 21 -0.59 7.35 -7.73
CA SER A 21 -1.84 7.84 -8.29
C SER A 21 -2.82 6.73 -8.65
N LEU A 22 -2.32 5.64 -9.22
CA LEU A 22 -3.13 4.50 -9.62
C LEU A 22 -3.71 3.75 -8.42
N ILE A 23 -2.99 3.65 -7.30
CA ILE A 23 -3.55 3.08 -6.07
C ILE A 23 -4.57 4.04 -5.44
N ALA A 24 -4.24 5.33 -5.41
CA ALA A 24 -5.12 6.35 -4.85
C ALA A 24 -6.47 6.43 -5.58
N GLU A 25 -6.47 6.31 -6.91
CA GLU A 25 -7.67 6.21 -7.74
C GLU A 25 -8.54 5.02 -7.33
N LYS A 26 -7.96 3.82 -7.16
CA LYS A 26 -8.72 2.62 -6.76
C LYS A 26 -9.27 2.66 -5.35
N LEU A 27 -8.62 3.42 -4.46
CA LEU A 27 -9.09 3.67 -3.11
C LEU A 27 -10.05 4.86 -3.01
N ASN A 28 -10.29 5.58 -4.12
CA ASN A 28 -11.06 6.82 -4.15
C ASN A 28 -10.57 7.87 -3.13
N ILE A 29 -9.24 8.07 -3.06
CA ILE A 29 -8.58 9.05 -2.18
C ILE A 29 -7.59 9.90 -2.96
N THR A 30 -7.14 11.00 -2.36
CA THR A 30 -6.07 11.82 -2.95
C THR A 30 -4.72 11.09 -2.90
N VAL A 31 -3.85 11.37 -3.88
CA VAL A 31 -2.46 10.84 -3.92
C VAL A 31 -1.70 11.18 -2.63
N GLN A 32 -1.92 12.39 -2.09
CA GLN A 32 -1.34 12.81 -0.81
C GLN A 32 -1.81 11.94 0.36
N SER A 33 -3.11 11.60 0.42
CA SER A 33 -3.66 10.69 1.45
C SER A 33 -3.02 9.31 1.37
N TYR A 34 -2.89 8.75 0.15
CA TYR A 34 -2.21 7.47 -0.05
C TYR A 34 -0.71 7.53 0.32
N SER A 35 -0.01 8.63 -0.02
CA SER A 35 1.38 8.85 0.36
C SER A 35 1.58 8.94 1.88
N MET A 36 0.64 9.54 2.62
CA MET A 36 0.64 9.54 4.09
C MET A 36 0.47 8.12 4.64
N LYS A 37 -0.39 7.31 4.03
CA LYS A 37 -0.57 5.89 4.39
C LYS A 37 0.71 5.09 4.18
N GLU A 38 1.39 5.20 3.04
CA GLU A 38 2.66 4.48 2.80
C GLU A 38 3.80 4.89 3.75
N ARG A 39 3.75 6.13 4.28
CA ARG A 39 4.70 6.60 5.30
C ARG A 39 4.32 6.20 6.73
N GLY A 40 3.15 5.61 6.94
CA GLY A 40 2.64 5.24 8.26
C GLY A 40 2.04 6.41 9.04
N ALA A 41 1.87 7.58 8.43
CA ALA A 41 1.25 8.75 9.06
C ALA A 41 -0.28 8.67 9.06
N ARG A 42 -0.86 7.76 8.28
CA ARG A 42 -2.28 7.37 8.34
C ARG A 42 -2.37 5.85 8.37
N PRO A 43 -3.33 5.27 9.12
CA PRO A 43 -3.56 3.84 9.10
C PRO A 43 -4.04 3.38 7.71
N ILE A 44 -3.75 2.13 7.38
CA ILE A 44 -4.35 1.42 6.24
C ILE A 44 -5.37 0.47 6.85
N THR A 45 -6.63 0.57 6.43
CA THR A 45 -7.69 -0.33 6.88
C THR A 45 -7.55 -1.70 6.20
N THR A 46 -8.20 -2.73 6.73
CA THR A 46 -8.20 -4.06 6.11
C THR A 46 -8.75 -4.04 4.68
N ALA A 47 -9.85 -3.32 4.44
CA ALA A 47 -10.44 -3.18 3.11
C ALA A 47 -9.52 -2.47 2.10
N GLU A 48 -8.81 -1.42 2.56
CA GLU A 48 -7.79 -0.76 1.74
C GLU A 48 -6.63 -1.72 1.45
N LEU A 49 -6.20 -2.51 2.44
CA LEU A 49 -5.11 -3.46 2.30
C LEU A 49 -5.41 -4.52 1.23
N GLU A 50 -6.62 -5.07 1.24
CA GLU A 50 -7.11 -6.02 0.21
C GLU A 50 -7.14 -5.37 -1.18
N THR A 51 -7.62 -4.13 -1.27
CA THR A 51 -7.68 -3.39 -2.53
C THR A 51 -6.28 -3.10 -3.09
N ILE A 52 -5.34 -2.72 -2.22
CA ILE A 52 -3.93 -2.52 -2.56
C ILE A 52 -3.32 -3.83 -3.05
N ALA A 53 -3.52 -4.95 -2.34
CA ALA A 53 -3.02 -6.27 -2.74
C ALA A 53 -3.53 -6.67 -4.13
N LYS A 54 -4.84 -6.53 -4.36
CA LYS A 54 -5.49 -6.80 -5.65
C LYS A 54 -4.88 -5.95 -6.77
N GLN A 55 -4.69 -4.66 -6.51
CA GLN A 55 -4.15 -3.74 -7.52
C GLN A 55 -2.66 -3.99 -7.81
N LEU A 56 -1.90 -4.41 -6.82
CA LEU A 56 -0.49 -4.82 -6.98
C LEU A 56 -0.35 -6.25 -7.50
N LYS A 57 -1.45 -6.99 -7.68
CA LYS A 57 -1.47 -8.40 -8.13
C LYS A 57 -0.59 -9.30 -7.26
N VAL A 58 -0.62 -9.10 -5.95
CA VAL A 58 0.11 -9.91 -4.97
C VAL A 58 -0.82 -10.43 -3.88
N PRO A 59 -0.53 -11.58 -3.25
CA PRO A 59 -1.27 -12.03 -2.07
C PRO A 59 -1.14 -11.04 -0.92
N VAL A 60 -2.23 -10.76 -0.18
CA VAL A 60 -2.21 -9.81 0.94
C VAL A 60 -1.22 -10.21 2.05
N ALA A 61 -0.98 -11.52 2.22
CA ALA A 61 -0.05 -12.08 3.20
C ALA A 61 1.40 -11.56 3.03
N ILE A 62 1.79 -11.21 1.80
CA ILE A 62 3.14 -10.73 1.49
C ILE A 62 3.50 -9.45 2.27
N PHE A 63 2.50 -8.68 2.69
CA PHE A 63 2.72 -7.45 3.44
C PHE A 63 3.16 -7.69 4.90
N PHE A 64 3.04 -8.93 5.38
CA PHE A 64 3.35 -9.35 6.74
C PHE A 64 4.60 -10.24 6.81
N GLU A 65 5.16 -10.65 5.67
CA GLU A 65 6.39 -11.43 5.61
C GLU A 65 7.60 -10.63 6.12
N LYS A 66 8.42 -11.30 6.95
CA LYS A 66 9.64 -10.74 7.55
C LYS A 66 10.72 -10.44 6.51
#